data_AF-A0A1Q3VL26-F1
#
_entry.id   AF-A0A1Q3VL26-F1
#
_cell.length_a   1.000
_cell.length_b   1.000
_cell.length_c   1.000
_cell.angle_alpha   90.00
_cell.angle_beta   90.00
_cell.angle_gamma   90.00
#
_symmetry.space_group_name_H-M   'P 1'
#
loop_
_entity.id
_entity.type
_entity.pdbx_description
1 polymer ?
#
loop_
_entity_poly.entity_id
_entity_poly.type
_entity_poly.pdbx_seq_one_letter_code
_entity_poly.pdbx_strand_id
1 'polypeptide(L)'
;MLIPTVTNEDAAALSVPATGTVHLICVDPPYYNNVQYSELSNFFYVWLKRALADEPGLAHLFREPLAETNREAVANVARWARDSAQEQEAWQQRYDHEFQRLRALKVKVSEAKTIAAEAAGIRPPSAKDRADRFYEDKMAQVFRRARLLLHSAGRMVVMFNHKETYAWRALGMALIRAGFEIRSSVPIHTEAESSLNIRGLDAARSTVLLMCLPREEREQAAGNWASVQSRVAQLARGAAQRFQAQGLSGTDLYLSALGPAIGEVARNWPVTDFAGREVDLEVALNESYRAVGQWRLEQILEDLTQKAEFSEAAAGFAASSADRDSQTLWLWLDTFQGETAQSDDVRKLAKSLNVDPDDFKRMGLLENSKDLFILRPPSETDLKLLSRRLAGADLPRGRAAREADVWEERVFPGFQVAAVWNAIALMGGVEDIAARGPEAVRRWLNASGYGSQREFFGAFAVTLDLLEHIFGKRSTGPWHETVCQARRAWDLVLKNWQI
;
A
#
# COMPACT_ATOMS: atom_id res chain seq x y z
N MET A 1 -18.06 23.32 -37.33
CA MET A 1 -18.45 22.94 -35.96
C MET A 1 -18.21 21.43 -35.86
N LEU A 2 -17.37 20.97 -34.93
CA LEU A 2 -17.18 19.54 -34.69
C LEU A 2 -18.41 19.06 -33.92
N ILE A 3 -19.29 18.28 -34.56
CA ILE A 3 -20.42 17.64 -33.88
C ILE A 3 -19.91 16.29 -33.38
N PRO A 4 -19.84 16.05 -32.07
CA PRO A 4 -19.38 14.77 -31.54
C PRO A 4 -20.36 13.66 -31.91
N THR A 5 -19.84 12.50 -32.30
CA THR A 5 -20.63 11.27 -32.43
C THR A 5 -20.65 10.57 -31.08
N VAL A 6 -21.83 10.25 -30.57
CA VAL A 6 -22.02 9.50 -29.34
C VAL A 6 -22.60 8.13 -29.68
N THR A 7 -21.96 7.08 -29.17
CA THR A 7 -22.37 5.68 -29.39
C THR A 7 -22.50 4.97 -28.04
N ASN A 8 -23.46 4.05 -27.93
CA ASN A 8 -23.59 3.14 -26.79
C ASN A 8 -23.38 1.71 -27.29
N GLU A 9 -22.18 1.18 -27.08
CA GLU A 9 -21.76 -0.14 -27.57
C GLU A 9 -20.80 -0.78 -26.56
N ASP A 10 -20.59 -2.09 -26.70
CA ASP A 10 -19.55 -2.80 -25.96
C ASP A 10 -18.16 -2.29 -26.40
N ALA A 11 -17.39 -1.73 -25.47
CA ALA A 11 -16.07 -1.19 -25.75
C ALA A 11 -15.08 -2.23 -26.32
N ALA A 12 -15.32 -3.53 -26.06
CA ALA A 12 -14.53 -4.62 -26.65
C ALA A 12 -14.90 -4.91 -28.12
N ALA A 13 -16.00 -4.36 -28.63
CA ALA A 13 -16.56 -4.67 -29.94
C ALA A 13 -17.07 -3.43 -30.72
N LEU A 14 -16.61 -2.22 -30.37
CA LEU A 14 -17.03 -0.96 -31.00
C LEU A 14 -17.05 -1.07 -32.53
N SER A 15 -18.19 -0.80 -33.17
CA SER A 15 -18.37 -0.92 -34.62
C SER A 15 -17.73 0.22 -35.42
N VAL A 16 -17.58 1.39 -34.79
CA VAL A 16 -16.97 2.61 -35.34
C VAL A 16 -15.98 3.21 -34.35
N PRO A 17 -14.97 3.96 -34.80
CA PRO A 17 -14.58 4.19 -36.20
C PRO A 17 -13.84 2.98 -36.81
N ALA A 18 -13.41 3.08 -38.07
CA ALA A 18 -12.67 2.00 -38.72
C ALA A 18 -11.32 1.71 -38.05
N THR A 19 -10.85 0.47 -38.14
CA THR A 19 -9.53 0.04 -37.69
C THR A 19 -8.42 0.95 -38.21
N GLY A 20 -7.46 1.30 -37.37
CA GLY A 20 -6.28 2.09 -37.75
C GLY A 20 -6.53 3.57 -38.02
N THR A 21 -7.71 4.11 -37.71
CA THR A 21 -8.06 5.50 -38.05
C THR A 21 -7.97 6.47 -36.87
N VAL A 22 -7.86 5.98 -35.64
CA VAL A 22 -7.93 6.82 -34.43
C VAL A 22 -6.54 7.30 -34.01
N HIS A 23 -6.34 8.61 -33.93
CA HIS A 23 -5.06 9.18 -33.51
C HIS A 23 -4.89 9.24 -31.99
N LEU A 24 -5.99 9.44 -31.25
CA LEU A 24 -6.00 9.52 -29.80
C LEU A 24 -7.21 8.77 -29.25
N ILE A 25 -6.96 7.85 -28.34
CA ILE A 25 -8.00 7.19 -27.54
C ILE A 25 -7.81 7.63 -26.09
N CYS A 26 -8.83 8.24 -25.49
CA CYS A 26 -8.89 8.53 -24.07
C CYS A 26 -9.84 7.53 -23.41
N VAL A 27 -9.34 6.79 -22.42
CA VAL A 27 -10.11 5.76 -21.71
C VAL A 27 -10.18 6.13 -20.24
N ASP A 28 -11.41 6.19 -19.71
CA ASP A 28 -11.69 6.21 -18.27
C ASP A 28 -12.37 4.88 -17.92
N PRO A 29 -11.58 3.82 -17.63
CA PRO A 29 -12.11 2.49 -17.39
C PRO A 29 -12.72 2.38 -15.99
N PRO A 30 -13.58 1.39 -15.73
CA PRO A 30 -13.99 1.05 -14.37
C PRO A 30 -12.77 0.77 -13.48
N TYR A 31 -12.72 1.36 -12.28
CA TYR A 31 -11.60 1.20 -11.35
C TYR A 31 -11.72 -0.07 -10.53
N TYR A 32 -11.61 -1.22 -11.20
CA TYR A 32 -11.59 -2.54 -10.59
C TYR A 32 -12.84 -2.87 -9.75
N ASN A 33 -12.76 -2.78 -8.42
CA ASN A 33 -13.85 -3.06 -7.49
C ASN A 33 -14.31 -1.80 -6.73
N ASN A 34 -13.79 -0.61 -7.07
CA ASN A 34 -14.15 0.65 -6.39
C ASN A 34 -15.66 0.93 -6.44
N VAL A 35 -16.29 0.63 -7.58
CA VAL A 35 -17.71 0.88 -7.81
C VAL A 35 -18.31 -0.30 -8.57
N GLN A 36 -19.41 -0.84 -8.06
CA GLN A 36 -20.23 -1.84 -8.77
C GLN A 36 -21.38 -1.09 -9.45
N TYR A 37 -21.15 -0.59 -10.67
CA TYR A 37 -22.05 0.34 -11.35
C TYR A 37 -23.40 -0.30 -11.64
N SER A 38 -23.43 -1.56 -12.07
CA SER A 38 -24.68 -2.26 -12.38
C SER A 38 -25.57 -2.41 -11.14
N GLU A 39 -25.01 -2.76 -9.99
CA GLU A 39 -25.73 -2.90 -8.73
C GLU A 39 -26.28 -1.55 -8.24
N LEU A 40 -25.46 -0.50 -8.26
CA LEU A 40 -25.89 0.85 -7.89
C LEU A 40 -26.95 1.40 -8.86
N SER A 41 -26.81 1.07 -10.15
CA SER A 41 -27.74 1.51 -11.19
C SER A 41 -29.13 0.93 -10.99
N ASN A 42 -29.30 -0.23 -10.33
CA ASN A 42 -30.61 -0.82 -10.08
C ASN A 42 -31.58 0.13 -9.37
N PHE A 43 -31.06 0.98 -8.46
CA PHE A 43 -31.88 1.98 -7.77
C PHE A 43 -32.53 2.94 -8.76
N PHE A 44 -31.74 3.50 -9.70
CA PHE A 44 -32.23 4.46 -10.68
C PHE A 44 -32.94 3.80 -11.85
N TYR A 45 -32.45 2.64 -12.30
CA TYR A 45 -32.94 1.90 -13.46
C TYR A 45 -34.44 1.59 -13.34
N VAL A 46 -34.90 1.20 -12.16
CA VAL A 46 -36.30 0.88 -11.91
C VAL A 46 -37.23 2.10 -12.04
N TRP A 47 -36.74 3.31 -11.71
CA TRP A 47 -37.48 4.57 -11.89
C TRP A 47 -37.39 5.07 -13.33
N LEU A 48 -36.20 5.06 -13.91
CA LEU A 48 -35.97 5.46 -15.30
C LEU A 48 -36.77 4.58 -16.26
N LYS A 49 -36.83 3.26 -16.03
CA LYS A 49 -37.66 2.33 -16.81
C LYS A 49 -39.13 2.73 -16.76
N ARG A 50 -39.67 3.07 -15.59
CA ARG A 50 -41.09 3.49 -15.48
C ARG A 50 -41.37 4.80 -16.20
N ALA A 51 -40.41 5.71 -16.23
CA ALA A 51 -40.58 7.04 -16.82
C ALA A 51 -40.28 7.07 -18.33
N LEU A 52 -39.36 6.23 -18.81
CA LEU A 52 -38.74 6.35 -20.13
C LEU A 52 -38.83 5.09 -21.00
N ALA A 53 -39.42 3.99 -20.52
CA ALA A 53 -39.51 2.76 -21.32
C ALA A 53 -40.35 2.93 -22.60
N ASP A 54 -41.33 3.83 -22.57
CA ASP A 54 -42.19 4.13 -23.72
C ASP A 54 -41.61 5.22 -24.63
N GLU A 55 -40.49 5.86 -24.25
CA GLU A 55 -39.86 6.93 -25.03
C GLU A 55 -39.17 6.35 -26.28
N PRO A 56 -39.59 6.77 -27.50
CA PRO A 56 -39.00 6.29 -28.74
C PRO A 56 -37.50 6.58 -28.80
N GLY A 57 -36.70 5.52 -28.96
CA GLY A 57 -35.23 5.61 -28.98
C GLY A 57 -34.56 5.22 -27.67
N LEU A 58 -35.25 5.26 -26.53
CA LEU A 58 -34.71 4.81 -25.23
C LEU A 58 -35.24 3.44 -24.79
N ALA A 59 -36.36 2.98 -25.33
CA ALA A 59 -36.99 1.70 -24.98
C ALA A 59 -36.03 0.50 -24.98
N HIS A 60 -35.03 0.51 -25.87
CA HIS A 60 -34.03 -0.57 -25.96
C HIS A 60 -33.13 -0.70 -24.72
N LEU A 61 -32.95 0.38 -23.96
CA LEU A 61 -32.15 0.41 -22.73
C LEU A 61 -32.87 -0.23 -21.53
N PHE A 62 -34.20 -0.42 -21.61
CA PHE A 62 -35.04 -0.85 -20.48
C PHE A 62 -35.64 -2.24 -20.63
N ARG A 63 -35.06 -3.09 -21.49
CA ARG A 63 -35.58 -4.44 -21.79
C ARG A 63 -35.49 -5.39 -20.60
N GLU A 64 -34.39 -5.32 -19.86
CA GLU A 64 -34.14 -6.20 -18.73
C GLU A 64 -34.94 -5.80 -17.47
N PRO A 65 -35.24 -6.74 -16.56
CA PRO A 65 -35.86 -6.42 -15.28
C PRO A 65 -35.01 -5.48 -14.41
N LEU A 66 -33.70 -5.62 -14.48
CA LEU A 66 -32.68 -4.87 -13.73
C LEU A 66 -31.54 -4.45 -14.66
N ALA A 67 -30.61 -3.64 -14.16
CA ALA A 67 -29.41 -3.27 -14.91
C ALA A 67 -28.57 -4.51 -15.24
N GLU A 68 -27.94 -4.51 -16.42
CA GLU A 68 -27.12 -5.65 -16.87
C GLU A 68 -25.83 -5.76 -16.03
N THR A 69 -25.70 -6.85 -15.29
CA THR A 69 -24.54 -7.09 -14.40
C THR A 69 -23.47 -7.99 -15.04
N ASN A 70 -23.81 -8.77 -16.07
CA ASN A 70 -22.96 -9.86 -16.57
C ASN A 70 -21.84 -9.41 -17.51
N ARG A 71 -21.94 -8.20 -18.05
CA ARG A 71 -20.99 -7.65 -19.05
C ARG A 71 -20.07 -6.57 -18.51
N GLU A 72 -20.31 -6.13 -17.28
CA GLU A 72 -19.58 -5.05 -16.63
C GLU A 72 -18.13 -5.46 -16.33
N ALA A 73 -17.16 -4.68 -16.81
CA ALA A 73 -15.73 -4.87 -16.58
C ALA A 73 -15.32 -4.39 -15.17
N VAL A 74 -15.91 -4.99 -14.13
CA VAL A 74 -15.58 -4.77 -12.71
C VAL A 74 -15.22 -6.09 -12.02
N ALA A 75 -14.39 -6.01 -10.98
CA ALA A 75 -14.07 -7.14 -10.14
C ALA A 75 -15.14 -7.30 -9.04
N ASN A 76 -16.24 -7.95 -9.38
CA ASN A 76 -17.35 -8.23 -8.45
C ASN A 76 -17.22 -9.62 -7.83
N VAL A 77 -16.79 -9.69 -6.56
CA VAL A 77 -16.65 -10.96 -5.83
C VAL A 77 -18.01 -11.62 -5.56
N ALA A 78 -19.05 -10.83 -5.29
CA ALA A 78 -20.39 -11.34 -4.97
C ALA A 78 -20.99 -12.13 -6.14
N ARG A 79 -20.65 -11.75 -7.39
CA ARG A 79 -21.04 -12.46 -8.62
C ARG A 79 -20.65 -13.94 -8.58
N TRP A 80 -19.52 -14.28 -7.98
CA TRP A 80 -18.95 -15.63 -8.00
C TRP A 80 -19.08 -16.37 -6.67
N ALA A 81 -19.65 -15.72 -5.64
CA ALA A 81 -19.64 -16.22 -4.28
C ALA A 81 -20.30 -17.60 -4.14
N ARG A 82 -21.46 -17.80 -4.78
CA ARG A 82 -22.22 -19.06 -4.71
C ARG A 82 -21.47 -20.21 -5.37
N ASP A 83 -21.06 -20.05 -6.62
CA ASP A 83 -20.39 -21.10 -7.39
C ASP A 83 -19.05 -21.46 -6.76
N SER A 84 -18.28 -20.44 -6.34
CA SER A 84 -17.01 -20.66 -5.64
C SER A 84 -17.22 -21.37 -4.31
N ALA A 85 -18.26 -21.06 -3.54
CA ALA A 85 -18.51 -21.72 -2.25
C ALA A 85 -18.82 -23.21 -2.45
N GLN A 86 -19.69 -23.52 -3.41
CA GLN A 86 -20.07 -24.90 -3.72
C GLN A 86 -18.86 -25.74 -4.16
N GLU A 87 -18.03 -25.21 -5.06
CA GLU A 87 -16.85 -25.93 -5.54
C GLU A 87 -15.77 -26.07 -4.45
N GLN A 88 -15.54 -25.02 -3.65
CA GLN A 88 -14.58 -25.08 -2.55
C GLN A 88 -15.02 -26.08 -1.48
N GLU A 89 -16.31 -26.12 -1.15
CA GLU A 89 -16.86 -27.10 -0.21
C GLU A 89 -16.67 -28.53 -0.75
N ALA A 90 -16.99 -28.78 -2.01
CA ALA A 90 -16.78 -30.09 -2.63
C ALA A 90 -15.30 -30.51 -2.63
N TRP A 91 -14.37 -29.57 -2.86
CA TRP A 91 -12.94 -29.83 -2.76
C TRP A 91 -12.51 -30.12 -1.31
N GLN A 92 -12.99 -29.32 -0.36
CA GLN A 92 -12.68 -29.46 1.06
C GLN A 92 -13.18 -30.81 1.61
N GLN A 93 -14.36 -31.26 1.21
CA GLN A 93 -14.90 -32.57 1.58
C GLN A 93 -14.00 -33.72 1.11
N ARG A 94 -13.46 -33.67 -0.12
CA ARG A 94 -12.51 -34.68 -0.62
C ARG A 94 -11.20 -34.65 0.16
N TYR A 95 -10.67 -33.45 0.40
CA TYR A 95 -9.46 -33.26 1.21
C TYR A 95 -9.63 -33.84 2.61
N ASP A 96 -10.71 -33.46 3.32
CA ASP A 96 -10.95 -33.89 4.69
C ASP A 96 -11.19 -35.40 4.78
N HIS A 97 -11.90 -35.99 3.81
CA HIS A 97 -12.08 -37.44 3.74
C HIS A 97 -10.74 -38.19 3.69
N GLU A 98 -9.86 -37.82 2.76
CA GLU A 98 -8.57 -38.49 2.63
C GLU A 98 -7.64 -38.17 3.81
N PHE A 99 -7.65 -36.93 4.30
CA PHE A 99 -6.86 -36.55 5.46
C PHE A 99 -7.25 -37.38 6.69
N GLN A 100 -8.55 -37.55 6.98
CA GLN A 100 -9.01 -38.37 8.10
C GLN A 100 -8.64 -39.85 7.93
N ARG A 101 -8.74 -40.39 6.71
CA ARG A 101 -8.30 -41.75 6.40
C ARG A 101 -6.80 -41.94 6.70
N LEU A 102 -5.96 -41.00 6.27
CA LEU A 102 -4.50 -41.03 6.52
C LEU A 102 -4.17 -40.86 8.01
N ARG A 103 -4.93 -40.04 8.73
CA ARG A 103 -4.82 -39.91 10.20
C ARG A 103 -5.15 -41.22 10.91
N ALA A 104 -6.18 -41.94 10.47
CA ALA A 104 -6.53 -43.26 11.02
C ALA A 104 -5.43 -44.30 10.76
N LEU A 105 -4.73 -44.20 9.64
CA LEU A 105 -3.54 -45.01 9.30
C LEU A 105 -2.26 -44.56 10.02
N LYS A 106 -2.35 -43.58 10.93
CA LYS A 106 -1.22 -43.01 11.68
C LYS A 106 -0.11 -42.42 10.81
N VAL A 107 -0.45 -41.97 9.60
CA VAL A 107 0.47 -41.20 8.75
C VAL A 107 0.83 -39.88 9.43
N LYS A 108 2.09 -39.46 9.29
CA LYS A 108 2.60 -38.20 9.85
C LYS A 108 1.79 -37.03 9.30
N VAL A 109 1.39 -36.08 10.15
CA VAL A 109 0.50 -34.97 9.77
C VAL A 109 0.97 -34.21 8.53
N SER A 110 2.27 -33.90 8.42
CA SER A 110 2.83 -33.17 7.29
C SER A 110 2.68 -33.91 5.96
N GLU A 111 2.88 -35.23 5.99
CA GLU A 111 2.75 -36.11 4.83
C GLU A 111 1.27 -36.32 4.47
N ALA A 112 0.43 -36.54 5.49
CA ALA A 112 -1.02 -36.67 5.32
C ALA A 112 -1.64 -35.45 4.65
N LYS A 113 -1.20 -34.22 4.98
CA LYS A 113 -1.65 -32.99 4.32
C LYS A 113 -1.29 -32.97 2.83
N THR A 114 -0.10 -33.45 2.48
CA THR A 114 0.40 -33.43 1.10
C THR A 114 -0.40 -34.42 0.24
N ILE A 115 -0.52 -35.66 0.71
CA ILE A 115 -1.27 -36.72 0.01
C ILE A 115 -2.76 -36.36 -0.10
N ALA A 116 -3.37 -35.82 0.97
CA ALA A 116 -4.77 -35.40 0.94
C ALA A 116 -5.00 -34.24 -0.04
N ALA A 117 -4.07 -33.30 -0.16
CA ALA A 117 -4.14 -32.22 -1.14
C ALA A 117 -4.04 -32.74 -2.57
N GLU A 118 -3.13 -33.69 -2.84
CA GLU A 118 -3.01 -34.35 -4.14
C GLU A 118 -4.29 -35.13 -4.50
N ALA A 119 -4.86 -35.88 -3.56
CA ALA A 119 -6.08 -36.65 -3.75
C ALA A 119 -7.33 -35.78 -3.96
N ALA A 120 -7.40 -34.61 -3.30
CA ALA A 120 -8.51 -33.66 -3.48
C ALA A 120 -8.52 -33.01 -4.89
N GLY A 121 -7.38 -33.08 -5.58
CA GLY A 121 -7.14 -32.48 -6.89
C GLY A 121 -6.83 -30.99 -6.81
N ILE A 122 -6.83 -30.31 -7.96
CA ILE A 122 -6.57 -28.87 -8.04
C ILE A 122 -7.64 -28.11 -7.24
N ARG A 123 -7.20 -27.24 -6.33
CA ARG A 123 -8.10 -26.39 -5.55
C ARG A 123 -8.81 -25.42 -6.49
N PRO A 124 -10.16 -25.35 -6.48
CA PRO A 124 -10.90 -24.45 -7.34
C PRO A 124 -10.60 -22.99 -6.99
N PRO A 125 -10.62 -22.07 -7.98
CA PRO A 125 -10.35 -20.66 -7.75
C PRO A 125 -11.42 -20.04 -6.86
N SER A 126 -10.99 -19.12 -5.99
CA SER A 126 -11.92 -18.38 -5.13
C SER A 126 -12.79 -17.41 -5.91
N ALA A 127 -13.87 -16.94 -5.29
CA ALA A 127 -14.72 -15.90 -5.85
C ALA A 127 -13.92 -14.63 -6.21
N LYS A 128 -12.89 -14.31 -5.41
CA LYS A 128 -11.95 -13.23 -5.68
C LYS A 128 -11.12 -13.54 -6.92
N ASP A 129 -10.47 -14.70 -6.99
CA ASP A 129 -9.65 -15.08 -8.15
C ASP A 129 -10.45 -15.03 -9.47
N ARG A 130 -11.72 -15.44 -9.44
CA ARG A 130 -12.63 -15.34 -10.58
C ARG A 130 -12.97 -13.91 -10.95
N ALA A 131 -13.29 -13.07 -9.96
CA ALA A 131 -13.58 -11.65 -10.17
C ALA A 131 -12.38 -10.92 -10.78
N ASP A 132 -11.20 -11.15 -10.22
CA ASP A 132 -9.92 -10.58 -10.64
C ASP A 132 -9.63 -10.97 -12.10
N ARG A 133 -9.75 -12.26 -12.43
CA ARG A 133 -9.54 -12.77 -13.79
C ARG A 133 -10.56 -12.23 -14.79
N PHE A 134 -11.83 -12.17 -14.39
CA PHE A 134 -12.91 -11.66 -15.24
C PHE A 134 -12.67 -10.19 -15.61
N TYR A 135 -12.31 -9.35 -14.61
CA TYR A 135 -11.95 -7.96 -14.84
C TYR A 135 -10.77 -7.84 -15.82
N GLU A 136 -9.67 -8.56 -15.55
CA GLU A 136 -8.46 -8.50 -16.38
C GLU A 136 -8.76 -8.93 -17.82
N ASP A 137 -9.50 -10.02 -18.02
CA ASP A 137 -9.87 -10.51 -19.35
C ASP A 137 -10.74 -9.52 -20.12
N LYS A 138 -11.73 -8.90 -19.45
CA LYS A 138 -12.59 -7.87 -20.06
C LYS A 138 -11.81 -6.61 -20.42
N MET A 139 -11.00 -6.10 -19.51
CA MET A 139 -10.14 -4.94 -19.78
C MET A 139 -9.16 -5.22 -20.92
N ALA A 140 -8.58 -6.42 -20.96
CA ALA A 140 -7.69 -6.81 -22.06
C ALA A 140 -8.43 -6.89 -23.41
N GLN A 141 -9.70 -7.31 -23.43
CA GLN A 141 -10.54 -7.29 -24.65
C GLN A 141 -10.78 -5.85 -25.13
N VAL A 142 -11.14 -4.94 -24.21
CA VAL A 142 -11.33 -3.52 -24.50
C VAL A 142 -10.05 -2.90 -25.07
N PHE A 143 -8.92 -3.13 -24.41
CA PHE A 143 -7.64 -2.59 -24.89
C PHE A 143 -7.22 -3.22 -26.23
N ARG A 144 -7.45 -4.52 -26.46
CA ARG A 144 -7.21 -5.11 -27.79
C ARG A 144 -8.04 -4.43 -28.88
N ARG A 145 -9.32 -4.12 -28.60
CA ARG A 145 -10.15 -3.35 -29.53
C ARG A 145 -9.58 -1.95 -29.75
N ALA A 146 -9.19 -1.26 -28.68
CA ALA A 146 -8.56 0.06 -28.78
C ALA A 146 -7.28 0.02 -29.64
N ARG A 147 -6.43 -0.99 -29.49
CA ARG A 147 -5.23 -1.18 -30.33
C ARG A 147 -5.57 -1.30 -31.81
N LEU A 148 -6.61 -2.07 -32.15
CA LEU A 148 -7.05 -2.24 -33.54
C LEU A 148 -7.55 -0.91 -34.12
N LEU A 149 -8.29 -0.12 -33.35
CA LEU A 149 -8.81 1.18 -33.79
C LEU A 149 -7.71 2.23 -33.94
N LEU A 150 -6.64 2.11 -33.17
CA LEU A 150 -5.56 3.09 -33.12
C LEU A 150 -4.74 3.10 -34.42
N HIS A 151 -4.51 4.29 -34.96
CA HIS A 151 -3.55 4.53 -36.02
C HIS A 151 -2.14 4.11 -35.56
N SER A 152 -1.25 3.74 -36.49
CA SER A 152 0.12 3.28 -36.16
C SER A 152 0.93 4.31 -35.36
N ALA A 153 0.72 5.60 -35.63
CA ALA A 153 1.29 6.73 -34.89
C ALA A 153 0.40 7.23 -33.74
N GLY A 154 -0.75 6.60 -33.49
CA GLY A 154 -1.70 7.03 -32.48
C GLY A 154 -1.24 6.75 -31.05
N ARG A 155 -1.94 7.34 -30.07
CA ARG A 155 -1.68 7.18 -28.64
C ARG A 155 -2.97 6.83 -27.90
N MET A 156 -2.85 6.02 -26.86
CA MET A 156 -3.94 5.80 -25.90
C MET A 156 -3.55 6.43 -24.56
N VAL A 157 -4.48 7.17 -23.96
CA VAL A 157 -4.35 7.68 -22.60
C VAL A 157 -5.37 6.97 -21.73
N VAL A 158 -4.90 6.30 -20.69
CA VAL A 158 -5.76 5.63 -19.70
C VAL A 158 -5.73 6.43 -18.41
N MET A 159 -6.90 6.87 -17.97
CA MET A 159 -7.09 7.46 -16.64
C MET A 159 -7.23 6.32 -15.63
N PHE A 160 -6.51 6.39 -14.51
CA PHE A 160 -6.67 5.37 -13.48
C PHE A 160 -6.33 5.91 -12.10
N ASN A 161 -7.16 5.54 -11.12
CA ASN A 161 -6.86 5.77 -9.71
C ASN A 161 -7.32 4.57 -8.88
N HIS A 162 -6.41 4.01 -8.10
CA HIS A 162 -6.70 2.98 -7.13
C HIS A 162 -5.59 2.94 -6.07
N LYS A 163 -5.95 2.72 -4.80
CA LYS A 163 -4.96 2.63 -3.70
C LYS A 163 -4.25 1.28 -3.68
N GLU A 164 -5.01 0.24 -4.00
CA GLU A 164 -4.54 -1.12 -3.90
C GLU A 164 -3.68 -1.54 -5.10
N THR A 165 -2.56 -2.19 -4.83
CA THR A 165 -1.60 -2.61 -5.86
C THR A 165 -2.17 -3.69 -6.78
N TYR A 166 -3.08 -4.53 -6.29
CA TYR A 166 -3.71 -5.58 -7.11
C TYR A 166 -4.50 -4.99 -8.28
N ALA A 167 -5.09 -3.81 -8.14
CA ALA A 167 -5.84 -3.16 -9.20
C ALA A 167 -4.90 -2.60 -10.28
N TRP A 168 -3.77 -2.03 -9.87
CA TRP A 168 -2.67 -1.64 -10.76
C TRP A 168 -2.06 -2.83 -11.49
N ARG A 169 -1.89 -3.96 -10.80
CA ARG A 169 -1.46 -5.22 -11.41
C ARG A 169 -2.46 -5.68 -12.45
N ALA A 170 -3.75 -5.73 -12.14
CA ALA A 170 -4.79 -6.17 -13.07
C ALA A 170 -4.88 -5.27 -14.32
N LEU A 171 -4.85 -3.93 -14.14
CA LEU A 171 -4.81 -2.99 -15.26
C LEU A 171 -3.54 -3.15 -16.10
N GLY A 172 -2.38 -3.23 -15.45
CA GLY A 172 -1.08 -3.39 -16.10
C GLY A 172 -1.01 -4.69 -16.90
N MET A 173 -1.48 -5.81 -16.33
CA MET A 173 -1.59 -7.08 -17.03
C MET A 173 -2.57 -7.02 -18.21
N ALA A 174 -3.71 -6.36 -18.06
CA ALA A 174 -4.65 -6.16 -19.16
C ALA A 174 -4.01 -5.38 -20.33
N LEU A 175 -3.24 -4.31 -20.04
CA LEU A 175 -2.48 -3.55 -21.03
C LEU A 175 -1.40 -4.40 -21.71
N ILE A 176 -0.59 -5.12 -20.92
CA ILE A 176 0.48 -6.00 -21.41
C ILE A 176 -0.07 -7.10 -22.34
N ARG A 177 -1.18 -7.74 -21.93
CA ARG A 177 -1.86 -8.79 -22.71
C ARG A 177 -2.54 -8.24 -23.96
N ALA A 178 -2.90 -6.96 -23.96
CA ALA A 178 -3.40 -6.25 -25.15
C ALA A 178 -2.25 -5.72 -26.04
N GLY A 179 -0.99 -5.94 -25.65
CA GLY A 179 0.19 -5.51 -26.39
C GLY A 179 0.53 -4.04 -26.20
N PHE A 180 0.03 -3.36 -25.17
CA PHE A 180 0.46 -1.99 -24.85
C PHE A 180 1.67 -1.99 -23.91
N GLU A 181 2.43 -0.91 -24.01
CA GLU A 181 3.40 -0.49 -23.01
C GLU A 181 3.04 0.90 -22.49
N ILE A 182 3.41 1.20 -21.24
CA ILE A 182 3.28 2.53 -20.67
C ILE A 182 4.60 3.28 -20.92
N ARG A 183 4.53 4.42 -21.60
CA ARG A 183 5.70 5.27 -21.87
C ARG A 183 5.90 6.36 -20.82
N SER A 184 4.82 6.93 -20.33
CA SER A 184 4.85 7.92 -19.27
C SER A 184 3.59 7.85 -18.43
N SER A 185 3.71 8.17 -17.14
CA SER A 185 2.59 8.48 -16.27
C SER A 185 2.63 9.96 -15.90
N VAL A 186 1.47 10.56 -15.68
CA VAL A 186 1.35 11.91 -15.11
C VAL A 186 0.23 11.87 -14.08
N PRO A 187 0.54 12.05 -12.79
CA PRO A 187 -0.49 12.23 -11.78
C PRO A 187 -1.09 13.63 -11.91
N ILE A 188 -2.41 13.72 -11.82
CA ILE A 188 -3.17 14.97 -11.83
C ILE A 188 -4.01 15.00 -10.56
N HIS A 189 -3.92 16.08 -9.79
CA HIS A 189 -4.83 16.34 -8.70
C HIS A 189 -6.23 16.61 -9.27
N THR A 190 -7.16 15.68 -9.04
CA THR A 190 -8.50 15.70 -9.65
C THR A 190 -9.62 15.92 -8.65
N GLU A 191 -9.33 16.05 -7.35
CA GLU A 191 -10.35 16.31 -6.31
C GLU A 191 -10.26 17.72 -5.72
N ALA A 192 -11.42 18.32 -5.42
CA ALA A 192 -11.51 19.55 -4.64
C ALA A 192 -11.17 19.28 -3.17
N GLU A 193 -10.44 20.19 -2.52
CA GLU A 193 -10.06 20.14 -1.09
C GLU A 193 -11.26 20.05 -0.11
N SER A 194 -12.51 20.03 -0.60
CA SER A 194 -13.75 20.17 0.17
C SER A 194 -14.69 18.96 0.16
N SER A 195 -14.22 17.76 -0.21
CA SER A 195 -15.00 16.52 -0.06
C SER A 195 -15.25 16.21 1.43
N LEU A 196 -16.36 16.71 1.98
CA LEU A 196 -16.76 16.58 3.40
C LEU A 196 -16.82 15.13 3.94
N ASN A 197 -16.73 14.11 3.07
CA ASN A 197 -16.72 12.69 3.43
C ASN A 197 -15.32 12.07 3.63
N ILE A 198 -14.24 12.83 3.49
CA ILE A 198 -12.85 12.34 3.60
C ILE A 198 -12.16 12.97 4.84
N ARG A 199 -12.81 12.88 6.00
CA ARG A 199 -12.13 13.17 7.28
C ARG A 199 -11.55 11.87 7.83
N GLY A 200 -10.21 11.75 7.76
CA GLY A 200 -9.45 10.71 8.48
C GLY A 200 -9.10 9.44 7.70
N LEU A 201 -9.40 9.39 6.39
CA LEU A 201 -8.99 8.28 5.51
C LEU A 201 -8.26 8.87 4.31
N ASP A 202 -6.95 8.63 4.23
CA ASP A 202 -6.11 9.07 3.11
C ASP A 202 -6.65 8.48 1.79
N ALA A 203 -7.39 9.29 1.03
CA ALA A 203 -7.82 8.99 -0.33
C ALA A 203 -6.66 9.31 -1.27
N ALA A 204 -6.38 8.43 -2.25
CA ALA A 204 -5.47 8.78 -3.34
C ALA A 204 -6.07 10.00 -4.06
N ARG A 205 -5.46 11.17 -3.84
CA ARG A 205 -6.03 12.47 -4.25
C ARG A 205 -5.78 12.74 -5.74
N SER A 206 -4.93 11.92 -6.35
CA SER A 206 -4.46 12.08 -7.71
C SER A 206 -4.97 10.97 -8.63
N THR A 207 -5.54 11.36 -9.76
CA THR A 207 -5.76 10.45 -10.88
C THR A 207 -4.49 10.38 -11.71
N VAL A 208 -4.03 9.17 -12.03
CA VAL A 208 -2.84 8.99 -12.86
C VAL A 208 -3.26 8.79 -14.31
N LEU A 209 -2.75 9.63 -15.20
CA LEU A 209 -2.85 9.46 -16.64
C LEU A 209 -1.69 8.61 -17.13
N LEU A 210 -2.00 7.50 -17.79
CA LEU A 210 -1.02 6.58 -18.38
C LEU A 210 -1.01 6.76 -19.89
N MET A 211 0.11 7.22 -20.43
CA MET A 211 0.32 7.24 -21.88
C MET A 211 0.76 5.86 -22.35
N CYS A 212 -0.15 5.18 -23.02
CA CYS A 212 0.00 3.85 -23.56
C CYS A 212 0.29 3.90 -25.06
N LEU A 213 1.32 3.16 -25.49
CA LEU A 213 1.68 2.98 -26.89
C LEU A 213 1.56 1.52 -27.29
N PRO A 214 1.19 1.23 -28.55
CA PRO A 214 1.36 -0.10 -29.09
C PRO A 214 2.80 -0.57 -28.89
N ARG A 215 3.00 -1.65 -28.13
CA ARG A 215 4.30 -2.30 -28.01
C ARG A 215 4.70 -2.88 -29.37
N GLU A 216 5.94 -2.66 -29.77
CA GLU A 216 6.54 -3.29 -30.93
C GLU A 216 6.62 -4.80 -30.71
N GLU A 217 6.17 -5.59 -31.69
CA GLU A 217 6.42 -7.02 -31.70
C GLU A 217 7.88 -7.23 -32.07
N ARG A 218 8.68 -7.65 -31.10
CA ARG A 218 10.07 -8.05 -31.31
C ARG A 218 10.17 -9.55 -31.10
N GLU A 219 10.96 -10.23 -31.93
CA GLU A 219 11.51 -11.55 -31.62
C GLU A 219 12.55 -11.40 -30.49
N GLN A 220 12.12 -10.97 -29.31
CA GLN A 220 12.99 -10.83 -28.14
C GLN A 220 12.81 -12.04 -27.23
N ALA A 221 13.94 -12.57 -26.76
CA ALA A 221 13.95 -13.50 -25.65
C ALA A 221 13.33 -12.85 -24.41
N ALA A 222 12.77 -13.67 -23.52
CA ALA A 222 12.19 -13.22 -22.27
C ALA A 222 13.14 -12.27 -21.51
N GLY A 223 12.59 -11.20 -20.94
CA GLY A 223 13.33 -10.25 -20.14
C GLY A 223 13.95 -10.90 -18.90
N ASN A 224 15.21 -10.58 -18.61
CA ASN A 224 15.85 -11.05 -17.38
C ASN A 224 15.41 -10.18 -16.18
N TRP A 225 14.83 -10.82 -15.16
CA TRP A 225 14.32 -10.12 -13.97
C TRP A 225 15.38 -9.27 -13.26
N ALA A 226 16.63 -9.71 -13.10
CA ALA A 226 17.64 -8.91 -12.40
C ALA A 226 17.93 -7.58 -13.11
N SER A 227 17.94 -7.59 -14.44
CA SER A 227 18.10 -6.37 -15.26
C SER A 227 16.85 -5.48 -15.19
N VAL A 228 15.66 -6.09 -15.29
CA VAL A 228 14.38 -5.38 -15.22
C VAL A 228 14.19 -4.75 -13.84
N GLN A 229 14.48 -5.48 -12.76
CA GLN A 229 14.39 -5.03 -11.37
C GLN A 229 15.24 -3.78 -11.13
N SER A 230 16.50 -3.80 -11.57
CA SER A 230 17.39 -2.65 -11.44
C SER A 230 16.85 -1.41 -12.17
N ARG A 231 16.30 -1.58 -13.38
CA ARG A 231 15.68 -0.49 -14.14
C ARG A 231 14.38 -0.01 -13.53
N VAL A 232 13.54 -0.90 -13.01
CA VAL A 232 12.32 -0.55 -12.25
C VAL A 232 12.69 0.34 -11.06
N ALA A 233 13.70 -0.04 -10.27
CA ALA A 233 14.15 0.75 -9.14
C ALA A 233 14.63 2.16 -9.55
N GLN A 234 15.43 2.25 -10.61
CA GLN A 234 15.91 3.53 -11.14
C GLN A 234 14.77 4.43 -11.63
N LEU A 235 13.82 3.86 -12.39
CA LEU A 235 12.67 4.59 -12.92
C LEU A 235 11.74 5.06 -11.81
N ALA A 236 11.51 4.21 -10.79
CA ALA A 236 10.69 4.54 -9.63
C ALA A 236 11.31 5.70 -8.82
N ARG A 237 12.62 5.63 -8.52
CA ARG A 237 13.36 6.72 -7.86
C ARG A 237 13.30 8.02 -8.66
N GLY A 238 13.56 7.96 -9.96
CA GLY A 238 13.51 9.14 -10.83
C GLY A 238 12.11 9.73 -10.99
N ALA A 239 11.07 8.89 -10.98
CA ALA A 239 9.68 9.34 -10.95
C ALA A 239 9.36 10.06 -9.64
N ALA A 240 9.69 9.46 -8.50
CA ALA A 240 9.44 10.05 -7.19
C ALA A 240 10.16 11.39 -7.02
N GLN A 241 11.44 11.49 -7.42
CA GLN A 241 12.16 12.77 -7.40
C GLN A 241 11.46 13.85 -8.25
N ARG A 242 11.06 13.50 -9.47
CA ARG A 242 10.41 14.44 -10.39
C ARG A 242 9.05 14.91 -9.86
N PHE A 243 8.24 13.99 -9.36
CA PHE A 243 6.89 14.30 -8.91
C PHE A 243 6.89 15.00 -7.54
N GLN A 244 7.85 14.72 -6.67
CA GLN A 244 8.04 15.49 -5.44
C GLN A 244 8.37 16.96 -5.75
N ALA A 245 9.26 17.21 -6.73
CA ALA A 245 9.55 18.57 -7.21
C ALA A 245 8.33 19.29 -7.80
N GLN A 246 7.27 18.56 -8.16
CA GLN A 246 6.00 19.11 -8.65
C GLN A 246 4.94 19.25 -7.53
N GLY A 247 5.30 18.94 -6.28
CA GLY A 247 4.43 19.10 -5.11
C GLY A 247 3.70 17.82 -4.67
N LEU A 248 3.96 16.66 -5.29
CA LEU A 248 3.39 15.40 -4.81
C LEU A 248 4.10 14.88 -3.56
N SER A 249 3.33 14.33 -2.64
CA SER A 249 3.84 13.74 -1.39
C SER A 249 2.99 12.55 -0.98
N GLY A 250 3.43 11.85 0.07
CA GLY A 250 2.66 10.77 0.69
C GLY A 250 2.36 9.61 -0.26
N THR A 251 1.19 8.98 -0.10
CA THR A 251 0.73 7.84 -0.89
C THR A 251 0.75 8.09 -2.40
N ASP A 252 0.33 9.28 -2.85
CA ASP A 252 0.27 9.65 -4.28
C ASP A 252 1.66 9.59 -4.94
N LEU A 253 2.72 9.87 -4.18
CA LEU A 253 4.09 9.80 -4.68
C LEU A 253 4.48 8.36 -5.05
N TYR A 254 4.10 7.37 -4.22
CA TYR A 254 4.34 5.95 -4.52
C TYR A 254 3.51 5.48 -5.72
N LEU A 255 2.23 5.85 -5.77
CA LEU A 255 1.34 5.49 -6.87
C LEU A 255 1.83 6.04 -8.21
N SER A 256 2.37 7.26 -8.23
CA SER A 256 2.89 7.90 -9.44
C SER A 256 4.07 7.13 -10.08
N ALA A 257 4.83 6.38 -9.27
CA ALA A 257 5.97 5.57 -9.70
C ALA A 257 5.58 4.21 -10.29
N LEU A 258 4.33 3.74 -10.09
CA LEU A 258 3.87 2.44 -10.60
C LEU A 258 3.76 2.40 -12.11
N GLY A 259 3.28 3.47 -12.75
CA GLY A 259 3.18 3.55 -14.21
C GLY A 259 4.52 3.30 -14.94
N PRO A 260 5.62 3.99 -14.55
CA PRO A 260 6.96 3.73 -15.09
C PRO A 260 7.45 2.30 -14.85
N ALA A 261 7.18 1.73 -13.67
CA ALA A 261 7.54 0.34 -13.36
C ALA A 261 6.81 -0.66 -14.26
N ILE A 262 5.49 -0.51 -14.43
CA ILE A 262 4.68 -1.32 -15.35
C ILE A 262 5.20 -1.16 -16.78
N GLY A 263 5.54 0.06 -17.20
CA GLY A 263 6.09 0.33 -18.53
C GLY A 263 7.40 -0.42 -18.81
N GLU A 264 8.28 -0.51 -17.82
CA GLU A 264 9.54 -1.26 -17.94
C GLU A 264 9.32 -2.77 -18.02
N VAL A 265 8.41 -3.32 -17.21
CA VAL A 265 8.04 -4.73 -17.30
C VAL A 265 7.39 -5.03 -18.65
N ALA A 266 6.45 -4.19 -19.09
CA ALA A 266 5.74 -4.35 -20.36
C ALA A 266 6.69 -4.40 -21.56
N ARG A 267 7.74 -3.57 -21.56
CA ARG A 267 8.78 -3.55 -22.62
C ARG A 267 9.57 -4.84 -22.74
N ASN A 268 9.76 -5.54 -21.63
CA ASN A 268 10.59 -6.75 -21.55
C ASN A 268 9.75 -8.01 -21.36
N TRP A 269 8.43 -7.93 -21.57
CA TRP A 269 7.50 -9.02 -21.31
C TRP A 269 7.60 -10.13 -22.38
N PRO A 270 7.58 -11.43 -22.01
CA PRO A 270 7.50 -11.95 -20.63
C PRO A 270 8.82 -11.80 -19.90
N VAL A 271 8.76 -11.60 -18.57
CA VAL A 271 9.96 -11.47 -17.72
C VAL A 271 10.13 -12.75 -16.91
N THR A 272 11.34 -13.30 -16.91
CA THR A 272 11.67 -14.53 -16.16
C THR A 272 12.82 -14.33 -15.19
N ASP A 273 12.84 -15.12 -14.12
CA ASP A 273 13.99 -15.25 -13.24
C ASP A 273 15.11 -16.12 -13.86
N PHE A 274 16.20 -16.33 -13.11
CA PHE A 274 17.33 -17.16 -13.57
C PHE A 274 16.98 -18.64 -13.77
N ALA A 275 15.88 -19.12 -13.16
CA ALA A 275 15.38 -20.48 -13.33
C ALA A 275 14.38 -20.60 -14.50
N GLY A 276 14.15 -19.50 -15.25
CA GLY A 276 13.19 -19.46 -16.35
C GLY A 276 11.73 -19.37 -15.90
N ARG A 277 11.47 -19.11 -14.63
CA ARG A 277 10.10 -18.95 -14.10
C ARG A 277 9.62 -17.54 -14.39
N GLU A 278 8.40 -17.40 -14.90
CA GLU A 278 7.78 -16.10 -15.13
C GLU A 278 7.63 -15.32 -13.81
N VAL A 279 7.96 -14.04 -13.85
CA VAL A 279 7.85 -13.13 -12.71
C VAL A 279 6.53 -12.37 -12.83
N ASP A 280 5.67 -12.48 -11.82
CA ASP A 280 4.41 -11.73 -11.76
C ASP A 280 4.69 -10.23 -11.69
N LEU A 281 3.86 -9.43 -12.36
CA LEU A 281 3.94 -7.97 -12.35
C LEU A 281 3.92 -7.38 -10.93
N GLU A 282 3.24 -8.02 -9.98
CA GLU A 282 3.20 -7.61 -8.58
C GLU A 282 4.61 -7.51 -7.96
N VAL A 283 5.54 -8.39 -8.35
CA VAL A 283 6.94 -8.34 -7.87
C VAL A 283 7.62 -7.04 -8.29
N ALA A 284 7.36 -6.55 -9.50
CA ALA A 284 7.87 -5.27 -9.97
C ALA A 284 7.20 -4.06 -9.33
N LEU A 285 5.91 -4.14 -9.03
CA LEU A 285 5.22 -3.08 -8.28
C LEU A 285 5.79 -2.97 -6.86
N ASN A 286 6.04 -4.09 -6.19
CA ASN A 286 6.68 -4.12 -4.88
C ASN A 286 8.11 -3.56 -4.92
N GLU A 287 8.88 -3.86 -5.97
CA GLU A 287 10.20 -3.24 -6.18
C GLU A 287 10.10 -1.72 -6.37
N SER A 288 9.08 -1.23 -7.09
CA SER A 288 8.83 0.20 -7.21
C SER A 288 8.58 0.85 -5.85
N TYR A 289 7.70 0.26 -5.02
CA TYR A 289 7.46 0.75 -3.65
C TYR A 289 8.75 0.79 -2.82
N ARG A 290 9.56 -0.27 -2.90
CA ARG A 290 10.86 -0.38 -2.24
C ARG A 290 11.82 0.72 -2.65
N ALA A 291 11.96 0.96 -3.94
CA ALA A 291 12.86 1.98 -4.46
C ALA A 291 12.44 3.40 -4.06
N VAL A 292 11.13 3.70 -4.08
CA VAL A 292 10.60 4.99 -3.62
C VAL A 292 10.80 5.16 -2.11
N GLY A 293 10.47 4.14 -1.31
CA GLY A 293 10.62 4.19 0.15
C GLY A 293 12.08 4.38 0.58
N GLN A 294 13.01 3.63 -0.02
CA GLN A 294 14.44 3.80 0.26
C GLN A 294 14.93 5.21 -0.10
N TRP A 295 14.53 5.73 -1.25
CA TRP A 295 14.87 7.09 -1.64
C TRP A 295 14.23 8.14 -0.72
N ARG A 296 12.98 7.98 -0.32
CA ARG A 296 12.31 8.90 0.63
C ARG A 296 13.02 8.93 1.97
N LEU A 297 13.45 7.78 2.47
CA LEU A 297 14.23 7.70 3.70
C LEU A 297 15.55 8.47 3.59
N GLU A 298 16.27 8.34 2.46
CA GLU A 298 17.47 9.14 2.19
C GLU A 298 17.17 10.65 2.24
N GLN A 299 16.06 11.09 1.64
CA GLN A 299 15.66 12.50 1.61
C GLN A 299 15.22 13.05 2.97
N ILE A 300 14.47 12.28 3.78
CA ILE A 300 14.08 12.69 5.13
C ILE A 300 15.31 13.04 5.96
N LEU A 301 16.37 12.22 5.85
CA LEU A 301 17.61 12.45 6.58
C LEU A 301 18.42 13.60 6.01
N GLU A 302 18.47 13.73 4.68
CA GLU A 302 19.13 14.87 4.03
C GLU A 302 18.48 16.19 4.47
N ASP A 303 17.14 16.28 4.43
CA ASP A 303 16.36 17.43 4.88
C ASP A 303 16.62 17.75 6.36
N LEU A 304 16.75 16.72 7.21
CA LEU A 304 17.10 16.89 8.63
C LEU A 304 18.50 17.48 8.81
N THR A 305 19.51 16.96 8.08
CA THR A 305 20.89 17.45 8.21
C THR A 305 21.07 18.91 7.78
N GLN A 306 20.17 19.42 6.93
CA GLN A 306 20.15 20.83 6.52
C GLN A 306 19.54 21.76 7.59
N LYS A 307 18.80 21.22 8.57
CA LYS A 307 18.22 22.01 9.66
C LYS A 307 19.28 22.27 10.71
N ALA A 308 19.68 23.55 10.86
CA ALA A 308 20.69 23.99 11.82
C ALA A 308 20.40 23.56 13.27
N GLU A 309 19.13 23.36 13.63
CA GLU A 309 18.74 22.84 14.95
C GLU A 309 19.21 21.39 15.20
N PHE A 310 19.21 20.57 14.16
CA PHE A 310 19.49 19.14 14.24
C PHE A 310 20.86 18.77 13.68
N SER A 311 21.58 19.70 13.05
CA SER A 311 22.80 19.40 12.29
C SER A 311 23.88 18.68 13.11
N GLU A 312 24.06 19.01 14.39
CA GLU A 312 25.03 18.33 15.25
C GLU A 312 24.60 16.90 15.61
N ALA A 313 23.32 16.71 15.95
CA ALA A 313 22.79 15.39 16.31
C ALA A 313 22.62 14.46 15.10
N ALA A 314 22.36 15.03 13.93
CA ALA A 314 22.27 14.33 12.65
C ALA A 314 23.65 14.12 12.00
N ALA A 315 24.72 14.74 12.52
CA ALA A 315 26.05 14.62 11.93
C ALA A 315 26.55 13.17 11.95
N GLY A 316 26.69 12.59 10.75
CA GLY A 316 27.11 11.19 10.58
C GLY A 316 26.02 10.16 10.87
N PHE A 317 24.78 10.58 11.16
CA PHE A 317 23.63 9.69 11.24
C PHE A 317 23.13 9.37 9.84
N ALA A 318 23.05 8.08 9.50
CA ALA A 318 22.64 7.62 8.18
C ALA A 318 21.40 6.74 8.29
N ALA A 319 20.65 6.58 7.19
CA ALA A 319 19.50 5.67 7.16
C ALA A 319 19.91 4.26 7.58
N SER A 320 21.07 3.81 7.12
CA SER A 320 21.63 2.49 7.42
C SER A 320 22.05 2.30 8.88
N SER A 321 22.20 3.36 9.68
CA SER A 321 22.49 3.23 11.12
C SER A 321 21.22 3.04 11.97
N ALA A 322 20.04 3.28 11.41
CA ALA A 322 18.78 2.96 12.05
C ALA A 322 18.36 1.52 11.77
N ASP A 323 17.72 0.87 12.74
CA ASP A 323 17.10 -0.44 12.52
C ASP A 323 15.89 -0.34 11.56
N ARG A 324 15.51 -1.47 10.97
CA ARG A 324 14.44 -1.52 9.96
C ARG A 324 13.07 -1.14 10.51
N ASP A 325 12.80 -1.41 11.78
CA ASP A 325 11.53 -1.06 12.41
C ASP A 325 11.41 0.46 12.57
N SER A 326 12.49 1.12 13.01
CA SER A 326 12.61 2.57 13.06
C SER A 326 12.44 3.22 11.68
N GLN A 327 13.14 2.71 10.67
CA GLN A 327 12.98 3.18 9.28
C GLN A 327 11.54 3.04 8.77
N THR A 328 10.88 1.91 9.10
CA THR A 328 9.49 1.64 8.72
C THR A 328 8.54 2.63 9.37
N LEU A 329 8.76 2.95 10.64
CA LEU A 329 7.93 3.92 11.34
C LEU A 329 8.11 5.35 10.81
N TRP A 330 9.33 5.75 10.44
CA TRP A 330 9.55 7.05 9.82
C TRP A 330 8.91 7.15 8.44
N LEU A 331 9.06 6.12 7.61
CA LEU A 331 8.37 6.09 6.32
C LEU A 331 6.86 6.05 6.49
N TRP A 332 6.33 5.40 7.53
CA TRP A 332 4.90 5.44 7.82
C TRP A 332 4.44 6.88 8.04
N LEU A 333 5.13 7.57 8.95
CA LEU A 333 4.82 8.95 9.30
C LEU A 333 4.90 9.87 8.07
N ASP A 334 5.98 9.79 7.29
CA ASP A 334 6.16 10.58 6.05
C ASP A 334 5.10 10.26 4.98
N THR A 335 4.78 8.97 4.80
CA THR A 335 3.91 8.52 3.70
C THR A 335 2.44 8.79 3.98
N PHE A 336 1.96 8.44 5.17
CA PHE A 336 0.54 8.53 5.51
C PHE A 336 0.16 9.87 6.15
N GLN A 337 1.15 10.65 6.58
CA GLN A 337 0.97 11.98 7.19
C GLN A 337 -0.09 11.97 8.30
N GLY A 338 -0.10 10.90 9.10
CA GLY A 338 -1.08 10.68 10.16
C GLY A 338 -0.88 9.35 10.88
N GLU A 339 -1.77 9.08 11.83
CA GLU A 339 -1.76 7.86 12.64
C GLU A 339 -2.54 6.71 12.01
N THR A 340 -3.35 6.94 10.97
CA THR A 340 -4.16 5.88 10.33
C THR A 340 -3.66 5.58 8.93
N ALA A 341 -3.68 4.30 8.56
CA ALA A 341 -3.34 3.84 7.22
C ALA A 341 -4.11 2.56 6.86
N GLN A 342 -4.35 2.35 5.57
CA GLN A 342 -4.96 1.11 5.07
C GLN A 342 -4.00 -0.07 5.26
N SER A 343 -4.56 -1.25 5.56
CA SER A 343 -3.77 -2.44 5.87
C SER A 343 -2.87 -2.89 4.73
N ASP A 344 -3.30 -2.72 3.48
CA ASP A 344 -2.51 -3.08 2.30
C ASP A 344 -1.31 -2.14 2.15
N ASP A 345 -1.50 -0.83 2.30
CA ASP A 345 -0.43 0.16 2.15
C ASP A 345 0.64 0.03 3.23
N VAL A 346 0.22 -0.23 4.47
CA VAL A 346 1.14 -0.56 5.57
C VAL A 346 1.93 -1.82 5.27
N ARG A 347 1.25 -2.87 4.78
CA ARG A 347 1.90 -4.14 4.41
C ARG A 347 2.92 -3.94 3.31
N LYS A 348 2.64 -3.11 2.30
CA LYS A 348 3.61 -2.80 1.24
C LYS A 348 4.80 -2.02 1.79
N LEU A 349 4.54 -0.98 2.57
CA LEU A 349 5.60 -0.13 3.10
C LEU A 349 6.55 -0.94 4.01
N ALA A 350 6.00 -1.77 4.90
CA ALA A 350 6.81 -2.62 5.76
C ALA A 350 7.56 -3.71 4.95
N LYS A 351 6.89 -4.36 3.98
CA LYS A 351 7.56 -5.31 3.08
C LYS A 351 8.70 -4.67 2.30
N SER A 352 8.57 -3.40 1.95
CA SER A 352 9.61 -2.62 1.26
C SER A 352 10.90 -2.55 2.09
N LEU A 353 10.80 -2.52 3.41
CA LEU A 353 11.94 -2.58 4.32
C LEU A 353 12.20 -3.97 4.89
N ASN A 354 11.52 -4.99 4.37
CA ASN A 354 11.58 -6.38 4.84
C ASN A 354 11.22 -6.51 6.33
N VAL A 355 10.13 -5.85 6.71
CA VAL A 355 9.51 -5.83 8.03
C VAL A 355 8.09 -6.41 7.94
N ASP A 356 7.70 -7.23 8.91
CA ASP A 356 6.33 -7.74 9.02
C ASP A 356 5.46 -6.75 9.81
N PRO A 357 4.41 -6.14 9.24
CA PRO A 357 3.50 -5.27 9.99
C PRO A 357 2.85 -5.95 11.20
N ASP A 358 2.65 -7.27 11.12
CA ASP A 358 2.07 -8.01 12.23
C ASP A 358 3.04 -8.03 13.44
N ASP A 359 4.34 -7.76 13.25
CA ASP A 359 5.28 -7.48 14.34
C ASP A 359 4.94 -6.22 15.10
N PHE A 360 4.60 -5.12 14.41
CA PHE A 360 4.23 -3.86 15.08
C PHE A 360 2.95 -4.02 15.92
N LYS A 361 2.03 -4.86 15.46
CA LYS A 361 0.86 -5.28 16.24
C LYS A 361 1.26 -6.13 17.45
N ARG A 362 2.14 -7.12 17.26
CA ARG A 362 2.71 -7.93 18.36
C ARG A 362 3.48 -7.07 19.37
N MET A 363 4.09 -5.98 18.94
CA MET A 363 4.80 -5.00 19.76
C MET A 363 3.85 -4.05 20.51
N GLY A 364 2.57 -3.99 20.13
CA GLY A 364 1.58 -3.11 20.74
C GLY A 364 1.65 -1.66 20.24
N LEU A 365 2.34 -1.41 19.12
CA LEU A 365 2.44 -0.10 18.48
C LEU A 365 1.25 0.19 17.56
N LEU A 366 0.62 -0.86 17.02
CA LEU A 366 -0.52 -0.75 16.13
C LEU A 366 -1.77 -1.36 16.76
N GLU A 367 -2.88 -0.66 16.58
CA GLU A 367 -4.22 -1.22 16.68
C GLU A 367 -4.76 -1.53 15.28
N ASN A 368 -5.58 -2.57 15.15
CA ASN A 368 -6.22 -2.92 13.90
C ASN A 368 -7.74 -2.80 14.07
N SER A 369 -8.37 -2.10 13.14
CA SER A 369 -9.82 -2.01 13.02
C SER A 369 -10.22 -2.33 11.58
N LYS A 370 -10.76 -3.54 11.36
CA LYS A 370 -11.12 -4.07 10.03
C LYS A 370 -9.94 -4.02 9.05
N ASP A 371 -9.97 -3.08 8.11
CA ASP A 371 -8.97 -2.89 7.06
C ASP A 371 -8.00 -1.73 7.37
N LEU A 372 -8.09 -1.14 8.56
CA LEU A 372 -7.24 -0.02 8.98
C LEU A 372 -6.27 -0.44 10.08
N PHE A 373 -5.05 0.06 9.98
CA PHE A 373 -4.13 0.13 11.11
C PHE A 373 -4.11 1.56 11.68
N ILE A 374 -4.02 1.63 13.01
CA ILE A 374 -3.95 2.86 13.78
C ILE A 374 -2.68 2.81 14.63
N LEU A 375 -1.78 3.75 14.42
CA LEU A 375 -0.57 3.93 15.18
C LEU A 375 -0.87 4.53 16.55
N ARG A 376 -0.31 3.91 17.59
CA ARG A 376 -0.49 4.36 18.97
C ARG A 376 0.57 5.39 19.36
N PRO A 377 0.17 6.49 20.00
CA PRO A 377 1.11 7.44 20.57
C PRO A 377 1.91 6.78 21.72
N PRO A 378 3.05 7.36 22.13
CA PRO A 378 3.87 6.82 23.21
C PRO A 378 3.11 6.68 24.54
N SER A 379 2.16 7.59 24.82
CA SER A 379 1.33 7.58 26.03
C SER A 379 0.38 6.37 26.13
N GLU A 380 -0.01 5.81 24.98
CA GLU A 380 -0.94 4.66 24.89
C GLU A 380 -0.22 3.35 24.56
N THR A 381 1.10 3.40 24.34
CA THR A 381 1.93 2.24 24.06
C THR A 381 2.41 1.63 25.38
N ASP A 382 2.21 0.31 25.58
CA ASP A 382 2.78 -0.40 26.73
C ASP A 382 4.29 -0.62 26.53
N LEU A 383 5.07 0.43 26.82
CA LEU A 383 6.52 0.45 26.62
C LEU A 383 7.27 -0.50 27.56
N LYS A 384 6.70 -0.83 28.72
CA LYS A 384 7.24 -1.86 29.62
C LYS A 384 7.18 -3.22 28.94
N LEU A 385 6.00 -3.55 28.39
CA LEU A 385 5.79 -4.80 27.67
C LEU A 385 6.64 -4.88 26.41
N LEU A 386 6.76 -3.77 25.67
CA LEU A 386 7.61 -3.68 24.48
C LEU A 386 9.09 -3.94 24.82
N SER A 387 9.64 -3.25 25.82
CA SER A 387 11.03 -3.44 26.28
C SER A 387 11.31 -4.91 26.63
N ARG A 388 10.42 -5.55 27.40
CA ARG A 388 10.55 -6.96 27.78
C ARG A 388 10.51 -7.92 26.58
N ARG A 389 9.62 -7.67 25.62
CA ARG A 389 9.51 -8.48 24.39
C ARG A 389 10.77 -8.40 23.55
N LEU A 390 11.29 -7.19 23.34
CA LEU A 390 12.52 -6.98 22.56
C LEU A 390 13.74 -7.62 23.24
N ALA A 391 13.80 -7.60 24.58
CA ALA A 391 14.85 -8.26 25.35
C ALA A 391 14.74 -9.81 25.39
N GLY A 392 13.70 -10.40 24.80
CA GLY A 392 13.46 -11.84 24.84
C GLY A 392 13.13 -12.40 26.24
N ALA A 393 12.69 -11.53 27.17
CA ALA A 393 12.39 -11.92 28.54
C ALA A 393 10.98 -12.56 28.65
N ASP A 394 10.86 -13.63 29.43
CA ASP A 394 9.57 -14.26 29.72
C ASP A 394 8.62 -13.28 30.41
N LEU A 395 7.38 -13.21 29.94
CA LEU A 395 6.34 -12.38 30.55
C LEU A 395 5.94 -12.98 31.90
N PRO A 396 6.17 -12.30 33.04
CA PRO A 396 5.79 -12.85 34.34
C PRO A 396 4.26 -12.99 34.41
N ARG A 397 3.78 -14.18 34.79
CA ARG A 397 2.35 -14.46 35.03
C ARG A 397 2.01 -14.25 36.51
N GLY A 398 0.87 -13.63 36.79
CA GLY A 398 0.31 -13.50 38.14
C GLY A 398 0.83 -12.31 38.95
N ARG A 399 0.76 -12.40 40.30
CA ARG A 399 1.10 -11.30 41.25
C ARG A 399 2.56 -10.82 41.14
N ALA A 400 3.47 -11.63 40.58
CA ALA A 400 4.87 -11.26 40.31
C ALA A 400 5.02 -10.21 39.18
N ALA A 401 3.97 -9.95 38.38
CA ALA A 401 3.97 -8.85 37.42
C ALA A 401 3.93 -7.45 38.08
N ARG A 402 3.71 -7.38 39.40
CA ARG A 402 3.64 -6.15 40.22
C ARG A 402 4.97 -5.74 40.87
N GLU A 403 6.10 -6.30 40.45
CA GLU A 403 7.37 -5.62 40.73
C GLU A 403 7.36 -4.25 40.03
N ALA A 404 7.80 -3.24 40.78
CA ALA A 404 7.82 -1.85 40.36
C ALA A 404 8.41 -1.76 38.95
N ASP A 405 7.67 -1.11 38.06
CA ASP A 405 8.15 -0.83 36.72
C ASP A 405 9.34 0.14 36.81
N VAL A 406 10.56 -0.40 36.79
CA VAL A 406 11.79 0.41 36.81
C VAL A 406 12.01 0.94 35.40
N TRP A 407 11.30 2.03 35.09
CA TRP A 407 11.41 2.70 33.79
C TRP A 407 12.85 3.18 33.51
N GLU A 408 13.66 3.40 34.55
CA GLU A 408 15.07 3.81 34.47
C GLU A 408 15.96 2.78 33.77
N GLU A 409 15.61 1.48 33.81
CA GLU A 409 16.44 0.39 33.24
C GLU A 409 15.91 -0.14 31.90
N ARG A 410 14.83 0.44 31.36
CA ARG A 410 14.22 -0.06 30.12
C ARG A 410 15.18 0.14 28.94
N VAL A 411 15.47 -0.97 28.25
CA VAL A 411 16.21 -1.00 26.99
C VAL A 411 15.32 -1.55 25.87
N PHE A 412 15.57 -1.08 24.65
CA PHE A 412 14.83 -1.45 23.44
C PHE A 412 15.82 -1.94 22.38
N PRO A 413 16.40 -3.14 22.58
CA PRO A 413 17.43 -3.66 21.68
C PRO A 413 16.87 -3.84 20.27
N GLY A 414 17.59 -3.32 19.28
CA GLY A 414 17.20 -3.43 17.87
C GLY A 414 16.03 -2.54 17.44
N PHE A 415 15.54 -1.63 18.30
CA PHE A 415 14.45 -0.72 17.95
C PHE A 415 14.64 0.68 18.55
N GLN A 416 15.34 1.56 17.83
CA GLN A 416 15.69 2.92 18.27
C GLN A 416 14.47 3.80 18.53
N VAL A 417 13.45 3.77 17.66
CA VAL A 417 12.28 4.63 17.88
C VAL A 417 11.46 4.19 19.10
N ALA A 418 11.51 2.92 19.52
CA ALA A 418 10.92 2.52 20.79
C ALA A 418 11.61 3.19 22.00
N ALA A 419 12.94 3.37 21.93
CA ALA A 419 13.68 4.15 22.92
C ALA A 419 13.31 5.64 22.89
N VAL A 420 13.13 6.21 21.69
CA VAL A 420 12.61 7.58 21.51
C VAL A 420 11.20 7.72 22.11
N TRP A 421 10.31 6.77 21.86
CA TRP A 421 8.97 6.70 22.47
C TRP A 421 9.03 6.71 23.99
N ASN A 422 9.97 5.97 24.58
CA ASN A 422 10.18 5.97 26.02
C ASN A 422 10.66 7.32 26.54
N ALA A 423 11.62 7.98 25.88
CA ALA A 423 12.06 9.32 26.24
C ALA A 423 10.92 10.36 26.18
N ILE A 424 10.09 10.31 25.13
CA ILE A 424 8.91 11.18 25.00
C ILE A 424 7.90 10.88 26.12
N ALA A 425 7.57 9.61 26.35
CA ALA A 425 6.65 9.23 27.40
C ALA A 425 7.15 9.66 28.78
N LEU A 426 8.46 9.60 29.07
CA LEU A 426 9.05 10.09 30.32
C LEU A 426 8.88 11.59 30.51
N MET A 427 8.70 12.36 29.44
CA MET A 427 8.36 13.78 29.52
C MET A 427 6.87 14.03 29.82
N GLY A 428 5.99 13.04 29.67
CA GLY A 428 4.54 13.14 29.85
C GLY A 428 3.98 12.57 31.15
N GLY A 429 2.77 13.03 31.55
CA GLY A 429 1.94 12.42 32.61
C GLY A 429 1.59 13.34 33.80
N VAL A 430 0.34 13.24 34.26
CA VAL A 430 -0.27 14.02 35.38
C VAL A 430 -0.36 13.20 36.68
N GLU A 431 -0.08 11.88 36.67
CA GLU A 431 -0.42 11.00 37.80
C GLU A 431 0.72 10.64 38.78
N ASP A 432 1.98 10.97 38.49
CA ASP A 432 3.06 10.89 39.51
C ASP A 432 4.24 11.82 39.21
N ILE A 433 4.29 12.97 39.90
CA ILE A 433 5.19 14.11 39.61
C ILE A 433 6.68 13.74 39.86
N ALA A 434 6.98 12.73 40.67
CA ALA A 434 8.35 12.36 41.04
C ALA A 434 9.10 11.52 39.99
N ALA A 435 8.39 10.92 39.03
CA ALA A 435 8.92 9.93 38.08
C ALA A 435 8.96 10.41 36.62
N ARG A 436 8.69 11.68 36.34
CA ARG A 436 8.58 12.24 34.98
C ARG A 436 9.29 13.59 34.84
N GLY A 437 9.46 14.03 33.59
CA GLY A 437 10.09 15.29 33.24
C GLY A 437 11.58 15.17 32.92
N PRO A 438 12.30 16.31 32.79
CA PRO A 438 13.68 16.33 32.30
C PRO A 438 14.61 15.38 33.08
N GLU A 439 14.55 15.42 34.41
CA GLU A 439 15.42 14.62 35.27
C GLU A 439 15.15 13.12 35.15
N ALA A 440 13.91 12.73 34.84
CA ALA A 440 13.60 11.34 34.56
C ALA A 440 14.31 10.88 33.27
N VAL A 441 14.22 11.67 32.20
CA VAL A 441 14.95 11.39 30.95
C VAL A 441 16.46 11.31 31.20
N ARG A 442 17.05 12.24 31.99
CA ARG A 442 18.48 12.20 32.32
C ARG A 442 18.88 10.90 33.03
N ARG A 443 18.14 10.51 34.07
CA ARG A 443 18.39 9.26 34.81
C ARG A 443 18.30 8.04 33.91
N TRP A 444 17.26 7.96 33.09
CA TRP A 444 17.10 6.85 32.16
C TRP A 444 18.22 6.79 31.11
N LEU A 445 18.62 7.92 30.51
CA LEU A 445 19.72 7.94 29.53
C LEU A 445 21.03 7.40 30.11
N ASN A 446 21.33 7.75 31.38
CA ASN A 446 22.50 7.25 32.09
C ASN A 446 22.40 5.75 32.41
N ALA A 447 21.25 5.30 32.90
CA ALA A 447 21.06 3.91 33.33
C ALA A 447 20.92 2.92 32.16
N SER A 448 20.25 3.32 31.07
CA SER A 448 20.01 2.50 29.89
C SER A 448 21.19 2.46 28.90
N GLY A 449 22.12 3.42 29.00
CA GLY A 449 23.26 3.56 28.08
C GLY A 449 22.96 4.33 26.78
N TYR A 450 21.70 4.70 26.50
CA TYR A 450 21.35 5.49 25.31
C TYR A 450 21.99 6.89 25.30
N GLY A 451 22.31 7.46 26.46
CA GLY A 451 22.99 8.74 26.55
C GLY A 451 24.39 8.78 25.91
N SER A 452 24.99 7.60 25.67
CA SER A 452 26.29 7.47 25.00
C SER A 452 26.20 7.08 23.52
N GLN A 453 24.98 6.85 23.00
CA GLN A 453 24.75 6.36 21.65
C GLN A 453 24.38 7.51 20.72
N ARG A 454 25.27 7.89 19.80
CA ARG A 454 24.99 8.95 18.82
C ARG A 454 23.77 8.64 17.97
N GLU A 455 23.57 7.36 17.67
CA GLU A 455 22.44 6.87 16.88
C GLU A 455 21.09 7.18 17.54
N PHE A 456 21.01 7.16 18.87
CA PHE A 456 19.79 7.53 19.59
C PHE A 456 19.43 9.00 19.38
N PHE A 457 20.41 9.91 19.45
CA PHE A 457 20.16 11.35 19.24
C PHE A 457 19.75 11.65 17.80
N GLY A 458 20.39 11.00 16.82
CA GLY A 458 19.98 11.08 15.42
C GLY A 458 18.56 10.57 15.21
N ALA A 459 18.23 9.39 15.75
CA ALA A 459 16.88 8.83 15.67
C ALA A 459 15.83 9.73 16.36
N PHE A 460 16.16 10.34 17.50
CA PHE A 460 15.28 11.28 18.18
C PHE A 460 15.03 12.53 17.32
N ALA A 461 16.07 13.11 16.72
CA ALA A 461 15.96 14.28 15.86
C ALA A 461 15.05 14.03 14.65
N VAL A 462 15.25 12.91 13.94
CA VAL A 462 14.37 12.49 12.82
C VAL A 462 12.92 12.36 13.28
N THR A 463 12.72 11.67 14.40
CA THR A 463 11.37 11.40 14.92
C THR A 463 10.68 12.70 15.34
N LEU A 464 11.36 13.59 16.04
CA LEU A 464 10.81 14.88 16.44
C LEU A 464 10.41 15.71 15.22
N ASP A 465 11.28 15.81 14.23
CA ASP A 465 11.02 16.60 13.02
C ASP A 465 9.77 16.11 12.27
N LEU A 466 9.64 14.79 12.10
CA LEU A 466 8.45 14.19 11.50
C LEU A 466 7.19 14.44 12.34
N LEU A 467 7.28 14.28 13.66
CA LEU A 467 6.14 14.50 14.55
C LEU A 467 5.62 15.93 14.48
N GLU A 468 6.52 16.91 14.44
CA GLU A 468 6.14 18.31 14.33
C GLU A 468 5.55 18.65 12.98
N HIS A 469 6.13 18.13 11.91
CA HIS A 469 5.62 18.33 10.57
C HIS A 469 4.18 17.82 10.44
N ILE A 470 3.90 16.63 11.00
CA ILE A 470 2.63 15.91 10.82
C ILE A 470 1.59 16.35 11.85
N PHE A 471 1.96 16.38 13.13
CA PHE A 471 1.03 16.57 14.24
C PHE A 471 1.14 17.96 14.88
N GLY A 472 2.14 18.77 14.55
CA GLY A 472 2.36 20.08 15.18
C GLY A 472 1.24 21.11 14.97
N LYS A 473 0.40 20.93 13.93
CA LYS A 473 -0.79 21.76 13.70
C LYS A 473 -2.00 21.36 14.56
N ARG A 474 -1.97 20.21 15.24
CA ARG A 474 -3.05 19.79 16.14
C ARG A 474 -3.00 20.65 17.39
N SER A 475 -4.16 21.06 17.88
CA SER A 475 -4.29 21.87 19.10
C SER A 475 -4.55 21.05 20.36
N THR A 476 -5.02 19.81 20.22
CA THR A 476 -5.41 18.91 21.33
C THR A 476 -5.23 17.44 20.94
N GLY A 477 -5.32 16.54 21.93
CA GLY A 477 -5.26 15.08 21.74
C GLY A 477 -3.88 14.48 21.98
N PRO A 478 -3.77 13.15 22.00
CA PRO A 478 -2.57 12.47 22.49
C PRO A 478 -1.35 12.69 21.58
N TRP A 479 -1.56 12.86 20.26
CA TRP A 479 -0.48 13.22 19.33
C TRP A 479 0.00 14.67 19.46
N HIS A 480 -0.87 15.61 19.86
CA HIS A 480 -0.43 16.96 20.20
C HIS A 480 0.46 16.94 21.46
N GLU A 481 0.04 16.21 22.49
CA GLU A 481 0.84 16.03 23.71
C GLU A 481 2.19 15.36 23.42
N THR A 482 2.19 14.37 22.52
CA THR A 482 3.41 13.68 22.05
C THR A 482 4.41 14.67 21.44
N VAL A 483 3.96 15.57 20.57
CA VAL A 483 4.81 16.61 19.97
C VAL A 483 5.37 17.54 21.05
N CYS A 484 4.53 18.05 21.94
CA CYS A 484 4.94 18.93 23.02
C CYS A 484 5.96 18.27 23.95
N GLN A 485 5.76 16.99 24.28
CA GLN A 485 6.67 16.19 25.11
C GLN A 485 8.01 15.94 24.40
N ALA A 486 7.98 15.60 23.11
CA ALA A 486 9.17 15.38 22.31
C ALA A 486 10.02 16.64 22.19
N ARG A 487 9.40 17.77 21.87
CA ARG A 487 10.07 19.08 21.79
C ARG A 487 10.67 19.46 23.14
N ARG A 488 9.93 19.26 24.24
CA ARG A 488 10.42 19.55 25.58
C ARG A 488 11.60 18.64 26.00
N ALA A 489 11.57 17.35 25.62
CA ALA A 489 12.71 16.45 25.84
C ALA A 489 13.95 16.93 25.09
N TRP A 490 13.76 17.36 23.85
CA TRP A 490 14.82 17.91 23.02
C TRP A 490 15.47 19.14 23.65
N ASP A 491 14.69 20.17 23.91
CA ASP A 491 15.19 21.47 24.36
C ASP A 491 15.81 21.42 25.75
N LEU A 492 15.21 20.66 26.68
CA LEU A 492 15.63 20.65 28.08
C LEU A 492 16.69 19.61 28.42
N VAL A 493 16.86 18.58 27.57
CA VAL A 493 17.76 17.45 27.87
C VAL A 493 18.68 17.14 26.70
N LEU A 494 18.12 16.75 25.55
CA LEU A 494 18.88 16.06 24.50
C LEU A 494 19.79 16.99 23.70
N LYS A 495 19.31 18.19 23.34
CA LYS A 495 20.08 19.16 22.53
C LYS A 495 21.41 19.56 23.17
N ASN A 496 21.45 19.61 24.50
CA ASN A 496 22.63 19.99 25.27
C ASN A 496 23.25 18.79 26.01
N TRP A 497 22.91 17.56 25.61
CA TRP A 497 23.46 16.37 26.23
C TRP A 497 24.92 16.21 25.83
N GLN A 498 25.82 16.18 26.81
CA GLN A 498 27.24 15.90 26.56
C GLN A 498 27.43 14.39 26.42
N ILE A 499 27.80 13.95 25.22
CA ILE A 499 28.13 12.55 24.89
C ILE A 499 29.50 12.19 25.41
#